data_AF-A0A7J4NMH1-F1
#
_entry.id   AF-A0A7J4NMH1-F1
#
_cell.length_a   1.000
_cell.length_b   1.000
_cell.length_c   1.000
_cell.angle_alpha   90.00
_cell.angle_beta   90.00
_cell.angle_gamma   90.00
#
_symmetry.space_group_name_H-M   'P 1'
#
loop_
_entity.id
_entity.type
_entity.pdbx_description
1 polymer ?
#
loop_
_entity_poly.entity_id
_entity_poly.type
_entity_poly.pdbx_seq_one_letter_code
_entity_poly.pdbx_strand_id
1 'polypeptide(L)' 'MWSGPRNISTAMMYSFDNREDCFASDEPLYAHYLARTGIKHPDADVVMAHHETDAATVVD' A
#
# COMPACT_ATOMS: atom_id res chain seq x y z
N MET A 1 -0.14 3.21 -8.92
CA MET A 1 -0.09 2.11 -9.91
C MET A 1 -0.89 0.94 -9.35
N TRP A 2 -1.68 0.24 -10.17
CA TRP A 2 -2.34 -1.00 -9.74
C TRP A 2 -1.77 -2.17 -10.52
N SER A 3 -1.24 -3.17 -9.82
CA SER A 3 -0.75 -4.39 -10.46
C SER A 3 -0.92 -5.60 -9.56
N GLY A 4 -1.03 -6.78 -10.16
CA GLY A 4 -0.90 -8.04 -9.43
C GLY A 4 0.55 -8.37 -9.02
N PRO A 5 0.78 -9.49 -8.32
CA PRO A 5 2.12 -9.90 -7.90
C PRO A 5 3.00 -10.33 -9.09
N ARG A 6 4.31 -10.05 -8.98
CA ARG A 6 5.37 -10.41 -9.94
C ARG A 6 5.17 -9.90 -11.39
N ASN A 7 4.80 -8.63 -11.55
CA ASN A 7 4.68 -7.98 -12.86
C ASN A 7 5.51 -6.71 -13.01
N ILE A 8 6.68 -6.67 -12.39
CA ILE A 8 7.66 -5.56 -12.51
C ILE A 8 7.18 -4.26 -11.81
N SER A 9 6.00 -4.25 -11.18
CA SER A 9 5.47 -3.10 -10.42
C SER A 9 6.46 -2.53 -9.41
N THR A 10 7.10 -3.39 -8.63
CA THR A 10 8.12 -3.01 -7.64
C THR A 10 9.33 -2.34 -8.30
N ALA A 11 9.84 -2.90 -9.40
CA ALA A 11 10.98 -2.30 -10.11
C ALA A 11 10.61 -0.93 -10.71
N MET A 12 9.40 -0.81 -11.26
CA MET A 12 8.91 0.45 -11.77
C MET A 12 8.71 1.47 -10.63
N MET A 13 8.17 1.07 -9.48
CA MET A 13 8.03 1.92 -8.30
C MET A 13 9.39 2.47 -7.84
N TYR A 14 10.41 1.60 -7.70
CA TYR A 14 11.77 2.02 -7.38
C TYR A 14 12.38 2.97 -8.42
N SER A 15 12.05 2.82 -9.71
CA SER A 15 12.57 3.74 -10.74
C SER A 15 12.06 5.18 -10.58
N PHE A 16 10.84 5.35 -10.06
CA PHE A 16 10.28 6.67 -9.76
C PHE A 16 10.79 7.19 -8.42
N ASP A 17 10.88 6.34 -7.40
CA ASP A 17 11.38 6.69 -6.07
C ASP A 17 12.84 7.21 -6.08
N ASN A 18 13.67 6.73 -7.02
CA ASN A 18 15.04 7.21 -7.19
C ASN A 18 15.16 8.62 -7.80
N ARG A 19 14.05 9.31 -8.09
CA ARG A 19 14.07 10.68 -8.63
C ARG A 19 13.65 11.67 -7.55
N GLU A 20 14.35 12.80 -7.48
CA GLU A 20 14.07 13.87 -6.50
C GLU A 20 12.71 14.55 -6.70
N ASP A 21 12.10 14.44 -7.89
CA ASP A 21 10.84 15.07 -8.25
C ASP A 21 9.62 14.14 -8.10
N CYS A 22 9.81 12.94 -7.56
CA CYS A 22 8.78 11.92 -7.42
C CYS A 22 8.71 11.39 -5.99
N PHE A 23 7.53 10.92 -5.59
CA PHE A 23 7.31 10.17 -4.36
C PHE A 23 6.57 8.87 -4.70
N ALA A 24 7.07 7.75 -4.19
CA ALA A 24 6.42 6.46 -4.33
C ALA A 24 5.86 5.99 -2.98
N SER A 25 4.64 5.48 -2.99
CA SER A 25 3.99 4.87 -1.84
C SER A 25 3.57 3.44 -2.19
N ASP A 26 3.91 2.49 -1.33
CA ASP A 26 3.59 1.08 -1.51
C ASP A 26 2.25 0.75 -0.84
N GLU A 27 1.29 0.29 -1.63
CA GLU A 27 -0.05 -0.17 -1.22
C GLU A 27 -0.76 0.64 -0.09
N PRO A 28 -0.97 1.95 -0.24
CA PRO A 28 -1.45 2.80 0.87
C PRO A 28 -2.86 2.47 1.39
N LEU A 29 -3.67 1.76 0.60
CA LEU A 29 -5.03 1.34 0.99
C LEU A 29 -5.09 -0.08 1.59
N TYR A 30 -3.95 -0.73 1.80
CA TYR A 30 -3.91 -2.12 2.24
C TYR A 30 -4.46 -2.32 3.65
N ALA A 31 -4.14 -1.41 4.58
CA ALA A 31 -4.69 -1.45 5.93
C ALA A 31 -6.22 -1.25 5.95
N HIS A 32 -6.74 -0.31 5.15
CA HIS A 32 -8.18 -0.18 4.94
C HIS A 32 -8.82 -1.47 4.40
N TYR A 33 -8.19 -2.09 3.40
CA TYR A 33 -8.67 -3.36 2.84
C TYR A 33 -8.72 -4.48 3.89
N LEU A 34 -7.67 -4.63 4.71
CA LEU A 34 -7.63 -5.63 5.78
C LEU A 34 -8.72 -5.37 6.83
N ALA A 35 -8.85 -4.13 7.29
CA ALA A 35 -9.86 -3.73 8.28
C ALA A 35 -11.29 -3.98 7.77
N ARG A 36 -11.55 -3.64 6.50
CA ARG A 36 -12.87 -3.75 5.88
C ARG A 36 -13.26 -5.19 5.54
N THR A 37 -12.31 -6.02 5.15
CA THR A 37 -12.60 -7.41 4.75
C THR A 37 -12.55 -8.40 5.89
N GLY A 38 -11.76 -8.13 6.94
CA GLY A 38 -11.57 -9.06 8.05
C GLY A 38 -10.96 -10.40 7.61
N ILE A 39 -10.29 -10.44 6.45
CA ILE A 39 -9.65 -11.65 5.95
C ILE A 39 -8.54 -12.08 6.91
N LYS A 40 -8.41 -13.39 7.16
CA LYS A 40 -7.31 -13.92 7.96
C LYS A 40 -6.01 -13.85 7.16
N HIS A 41 -5.31 -12.74 7.30
CA HIS A 41 -4.01 -12.50 6.69
C HIS A 41 -2.90 -12.52 7.76
N PRO A 42 -1.73 -13.11 7.46
CA PRO A 42 -0.57 -12.98 8.34
C PRO A 42 -0.28 -11.52 8.67
N ASP A 43 0.01 -11.23 9.93
CA ASP A 43 0.40 -9.90 10.41
C ASP A 43 -0.61 -8.77 10.10
N ALA A 44 -1.88 -9.10 9.84
CA ALA A 44 -2.91 -8.10 9.53
C ALA A 44 -3.02 -7.02 10.62
N ASP A 45 -3.00 -7.45 11.89
CA ASP A 45 -3.08 -6.54 13.04
C ASP A 45 -1.88 -5.59 13.11
N VAL A 46 -0.70 -6.07 12.73
CA VAL A 46 0.53 -5.27 12.68
C VAL A 46 0.40 -4.20 11.58
N VAL A 47 -0.04 -4.59 10.39
CA VAL A 47 -0.26 -3.66 9.27
C VAL A 47 -1.29 -2.59 9.62
N MET A 48 -2.43 -2.98 10.19
CA MET A 48 -3.49 -2.04 10.58
C MET A 48 -3.08 -1.12 11.74
N ALA A 49 -2.13 -1.52 12.59
CA ALA A 49 -1.60 -0.67 13.65
C ALA A 49 -0.59 0.36 13.12
N HIS A 50 0.13 0.04 12.04
CA HIS A 50 1.17 0.91 11.48
C HIS A 50 0.68 1.86 10.37
N HIS A 51 -0.46 1.55 9.73
CA HIS A 51 -0.99 2.30 8.60
C HIS A 51 -2.43 2.77 8.83
N GLU A 52 -2.85 3.77 8.08
CA GLU A 52 -4.19 4.32 8.17
C GLU A 52 -5.25 3.33 7.66
N THR A 53 -6.31 3.16 8.43
CA THR A 53 -7.43 2.25 8.12
C THR A 53 -8.63 2.98 7.53
N ASP A 54 -8.71 4.30 7.67
CA ASP A 54 -9.70 5.12 6.98
C ASP A 54 -9.23 5.50 5.58
N ALA A 55 -9.94 5.01 4.55
CA ALA A 55 -9.62 5.31 3.17
C ALA A 55 -9.76 6.81 2.82
N ALA A 56 -10.64 7.55 3.49
CA ALA A 56 -10.80 8.97 3.20
C ALA A 56 -9.53 9.75 3.56
N THR A 57 -8.94 9.44 4.72
CA THR A 57 -7.69 10.04 5.21
C THR A 57 -6.48 9.74 4.30
N VAL A 58 -6.51 8.64 3.55
CA VAL A 58 -5.41 8.25 2.63
C VAL A 58 -5.51 8.93 1.26
N VAL A 59 -6.72 9.33 0.83
CA VAL A 59 -7.00 9.78 -0.53
C VAL A 59 -7.06 11.31 -0.65
N ASP A 60 -7.27 12.02 0.46
CA ASP A 60 -7.24 13.49 0.54
C ASP A 60 -5.80 14.05 0.51
#